data_AF-A0A0B0Q3U5-F1
#
_entry.id   AF-A0A0B0Q3U5-F1
#
_cell.length_a   1.000
_cell.length_b   1.000
_cell.length_c   1.000
_cell.angle_alpha   90.00
_cell.angle_beta   90.00
_cell.angle_gamma   90.00
#
_symmetry.space_group_name_H-M   'P 1'
#
loop_
_entity.id
_entity.type
_entity.pdbx_description
1 polymer ?
#
loop_
_entity_poly.entity_id
_entity_poly.type
_entity_poly.pdbx_seq_one_letter_code
_entity_poly.pdbx_strand_id
1 'polypeptide(L)'
;MKKLSLFLAIAACSTLMAADGEAIYKSKCFSCHGDKASKAALNKSQIIAGWDAAKIIASVNGYKNGEGGPMKGVMKPIASGLNDEDLKAVAATIASYK
;
A
#
# COMPACT_ATOMS: atom_id res chain seq x y z
N MET A 1 39.47 -20.75 -35.48
CA MET A 1 39.09 -20.70 -34.05
C MET A 1 38.91 -19.25 -33.62
N LYS A 2 37.74 -18.93 -33.06
CA LYS A 2 37.43 -17.77 -32.19
C LYS A 2 37.73 -16.37 -32.76
N LYS A 3 36.70 -15.71 -33.29
CA LYS A 3 36.32 -14.35 -32.83
C LYS A 3 34.80 -14.29 -32.76
N LEU A 4 34.34 -14.29 -31.53
CA LEU A 4 32.98 -14.48 -31.07
C LEU A 4 32.13 -13.28 -31.46
N SER A 5 30.98 -13.58 -32.05
CA SER A 5 29.96 -12.64 -32.49
C SER A 5 29.52 -11.69 -31.37
N LEU A 6 29.43 -10.43 -31.79
CA LEU A 6 28.67 -9.34 -31.23
C LEU A 6 27.30 -9.79 -30.68
N PHE A 7 27.08 -9.64 -29.36
CA PHE A 7 25.75 -9.42 -28.78
C PHE A 7 25.91 -8.54 -27.54
N LEU A 8 25.89 -7.23 -27.76
CA LEU A 8 25.65 -6.25 -26.70
C LEU A 8 24.16 -6.35 -26.35
N ALA A 9 23.83 -7.20 -25.37
CA ALA A 9 22.52 -7.26 -24.77
C ALA A 9 22.26 -5.92 -24.06
N ILE A 10 21.57 -5.01 -24.75
CA ILE A 10 20.96 -3.84 -24.15
C ILE A 10 19.90 -4.38 -23.18
N ALA A 11 20.28 -4.45 -21.91
CA ALA A 11 19.33 -4.61 -20.82
C ALA A 11 18.42 -3.37 -20.87
N ALA A 12 17.25 -3.52 -21.49
CA ALA A 12 16.16 -2.59 -21.34
C ALA A 12 15.79 -2.58 -19.86
N CYS A 13 16.32 -1.61 -19.12
CA CYS A 13 15.84 -1.23 -17.83
C CYS A 13 14.46 -0.60 -18.06
N SER A 14 13.45 -1.46 -18.20
CA SER A 14 12.06 -1.08 -18.02
C SER A 14 11.98 -0.59 -16.59
N THR A 15 11.98 0.73 -16.39
CA THR A 15 11.61 1.33 -15.11
C THR A 15 10.18 0.92 -14.84
N LEU A 16 9.98 -0.23 -14.18
CA LEU A 16 8.72 -0.56 -13.54
C LEU A 16 8.44 0.62 -12.61
N MET A 17 7.48 1.46 -12.98
CA MET A 17 6.99 2.52 -12.10
C MET A 17 6.28 1.81 -10.94
N ALA A 18 7.04 1.49 -9.89
CA ALA A 18 6.49 0.95 -8.67
C ALA A 18 5.52 1.99 -8.07
N ALA A 19 4.38 1.54 -7.56
CA ALA A 19 3.44 2.40 -6.86
C ALA A 19 4.13 3.06 -5.65
N ASP A 20 3.95 4.38 -5.51
CA ASP A 20 4.52 5.16 -4.40
C ASP A 20 3.59 5.09 -3.18
N GLY A 21 3.92 4.19 -2.25
CA GLY A 21 3.12 3.96 -1.05
C GLY A 21 3.05 5.16 -0.10
N GLU A 22 4.06 6.03 -0.07
CA GLU A 22 4.07 7.25 0.74
C GLU A 22 3.12 8.30 0.14
N ALA A 23 3.12 8.47 -1.18
CA ALA A 23 2.17 9.32 -1.88
C ALA A 23 0.72 8.82 -1.73
N ILE A 24 0.51 7.50 -1.80
CA ILE A 24 -0.80 6.88 -1.55
C ILE A 24 -1.25 7.12 -0.11
N TYR A 25 -0.35 6.93 0.87
CA TYR A 25 -0.66 7.17 2.27
C TYR A 25 -1.12 8.62 2.52
N LYS A 26 -0.36 9.60 2.01
CA LYS A 26 -0.68 11.02 2.15
C LYS A 26 -2.00 11.40 1.50
N SER A 27 -2.31 10.85 0.34
CA SER A 27 -3.51 11.21 -0.41
C SER A 27 -4.79 10.54 0.09
N LYS A 28 -4.71 9.30 0.58
CA LYS A 28 -5.91 8.48 0.90
C LYS A 28 -6.07 8.15 2.39
N CYS A 29 -5.01 8.18 3.19
CA CYS A 29 -5.02 7.61 4.54
C CYS A 29 -4.78 8.66 5.64
N PHE A 30 -3.85 9.59 5.40
CA PHE A 30 -3.34 10.55 6.38
C PHE A 30 -4.43 11.38 7.07
N SER A 31 -5.45 11.83 6.35
CA SER A 31 -6.50 12.72 6.88
C SER A 31 -7.23 12.13 8.09
N CYS A 32 -7.38 10.80 8.14
CA CYS A 32 -8.01 10.10 9.25
C CYS A 32 -7.00 9.37 10.16
N HIS A 33 -5.96 8.76 9.58
CA HIS A 33 -4.98 7.95 10.33
C HIS A 33 -3.81 8.78 10.91
N GLY A 34 -3.72 10.07 10.60
CA GLY A 34 -2.72 10.98 11.13
C GLY A 34 -1.36 10.85 10.47
N ASP A 35 -0.39 11.63 10.94
CA ASP A 35 0.99 11.50 10.45
C ASP A 35 1.52 10.11 10.79
N LYS A 36 2.16 9.47 9.81
CA LYS A 36 2.72 8.11 9.91
C LYS A 36 1.79 7.09 10.58
N ALA A 37 0.49 7.19 10.35
CA ALA A 37 -0.53 6.29 10.87
C ALA A 37 -0.63 6.19 12.40
N SER A 38 -0.21 7.25 13.09
CA SER A 38 -0.13 7.34 14.55
C SER A 38 -1.48 7.55 15.27
N LYS A 39 -2.58 7.79 14.54
CA LYS A 39 -3.89 8.06 15.13
C LYS A 39 -4.85 6.88 14.98
N ALA A 40 -5.66 6.70 16.03
CA ALA A 40 -6.92 5.98 15.94
C ALA A 40 -7.88 6.81 15.06
N ALA A 41 -8.04 6.40 13.79
CA ALA A 41 -8.91 7.10 12.86
C ALA A 41 -10.33 7.24 13.41
N LEU A 42 -10.79 8.49 13.47
CA LEU A 42 -12.10 8.92 14.00
C LEU A 42 -12.40 8.39 15.42
N ASN A 43 -11.37 8.04 16.21
CA ASN A 43 -11.50 7.36 17.51
C ASN A 43 -12.25 6.02 17.44
N LYS A 44 -12.29 5.37 16.27
CA LYS A 44 -12.99 4.09 16.03
C LYS A 44 -12.07 2.96 15.55
N SER A 45 -10.94 3.29 14.93
CA SER A 45 -9.95 2.29 14.51
C SER A 45 -8.83 2.10 15.54
N GLN A 46 -8.06 1.03 15.39
CA GLN A 46 -6.78 0.87 16.07
C GLN A 46 -5.72 1.77 15.41
N ILE A 47 -4.65 2.10 16.14
CA ILE A 47 -3.44 2.70 15.55
C ILE A 47 -2.76 1.64 14.69
N ILE A 48 -2.50 1.97 13.43
CA ILE A 48 -1.99 1.02 12.43
C ILE A 48 -0.51 1.20 12.07
N ALA A 49 0.14 2.23 12.62
CA ALA A 49 1.59 2.40 12.52
C ALA A 49 2.32 1.10 12.91
N GLY A 50 3.20 0.62 12.04
CA GLY A 50 4.05 -0.54 12.30
C GLY A 50 3.36 -1.90 12.25
N TRP A 51 2.08 -1.96 11.84
CA TRP A 51 1.42 -3.24 11.57
C TRP A 51 2.13 -3.98 10.44
N ASP A 52 2.13 -5.31 10.51
CA ASP A 52 2.60 -6.14 9.41
C ASP A 52 1.87 -5.80 8.10
N ALA A 53 2.62 -5.68 7.01
CA ALA A 53 2.05 -5.37 5.69
C ALA A 53 0.94 -6.37 5.30
N ALA A 54 1.14 -7.67 5.58
CA ALA A 54 0.13 -8.70 5.33
C ALA A 54 -1.17 -8.47 6.12
N LYS A 55 -1.07 -8.02 7.38
CA LYS A 55 -2.23 -7.67 8.21
C LYS A 55 -2.98 -6.47 7.64
N ILE A 56 -2.27 -5.45 7.17
CA ILE A 56 -2.86 -4.27 6.53
C ILE A 56 -3.60 -4.67 5.25
N ILE A 57 -2.96 -5.47 4.39
CA ILE A 57 -3.58 -5.99 3.14
C ILE A 57 -4.85 -6.76 3.46
N ALA A 58 -4.80 -7.69 4.42
CA ALA A 58 -5.97 -8.46 4.84
C ALA A 58 -7.09 -7.57 5.37
N SER A 59 -6.76 -6.56 6.20
CA SER A 59 -7.73 -5.62 6.74
C SER A 59 -8.40 -4.79 5.64
N VAL A 60 -7.64 -4.22 4.70
CA VAL A 60 -8.18 -3.43 3.58
C VAL A 60 -9.04 -4.28 2.65
N ASN A 61 -8.64 -5.53 2.37
CA ASN A 61 -9.47 -6.45 1.60
C ASN A 61 -10.76 -6.82 2.34
N GLY A 62 -10.71 -7.00 3.66
CA GLY A 62 -11.91 -7.16 4.48
C GLY A 62 -12.86 -5.97 4.34
N TYR A 63 -12.36 -4.73 4.30
CA TYR A 63 -13.17 -3.55 4.02
C TYR A 63 -13.79 -3.55 2.62
N LYS A 64 -13.02 -3.93 1.60
CA LYS A 64 -13.48 -4.07 0.20
C LYS A 64 -14.63 -5.07 0.09
N ASN A 65 -14.53 -6.20 0.79
CA ASN A 65 -15.51 -7.29 0.80
C ASN A 65 -16.69 -7.04 1.76
N GLY A 66 -16.64 -6.00 2.59
CA GLY A 66 -17.72 -5.64 3.52
C GLY A 66 -17.62 -6.27 4.92
N GLU A 67 -16.50 -6.93 5.23
CA GLU A 67 -16.20 -7.61 6.49
C GLU A 67 -15.47 -6.71 7.51
N GLY A 68 -15.02 -5.51 7.12
CA GLY A 68 -14.15 -4.62 7.90
C GLY A 68 -14.73 -3.95 9.17
N GLY A 69 -15.64 -4.58 9.90
CA GLY A 69 -16.12 -4.08 11.18
C GLY A 69 -16.87 -2.73 11.12
N PRO A 70 -16.86 -1.92 12.21
CA PRO A 70 -17.74 -0.74 12.35
C PRO A 70 -17.52 0.36 11.30
N MET A 71 -16.29 0.47 10.77
CA MET A 71 -15.92 1.51 9.81
C MET A 71 -16.14 1.10 8.35
N LYS A 72 -16.81 -0.04 8.08
CA LYS A 72 -16.99 -0.56 6.72
C LYS A 72 -17.65 0.44 5.75
N GLY A 73 -18.59 1.24 6.21
CA GLY A 73 -19.26 2.25 5.36
C GLY A 73 -18.31 3.35 4.87
N VAL A 74 -17.33 3.72 5.70
CA VAL A 74 -16.35 4.77 5.39
C VAL A 74 -15.17 4.19 4.61
N MET A 75 -14.68 3.02 5.02
CA MET A 75 -13.44 2.47 4.48
C MET A 75 -13.65 1.64 3.20
N LYS A 76 -14.84 1.10 2.95
CA LYS A 76 -15.13 0.37 1.70
C LYS A 76 -14.84 1.18 0.42
N PRO A 77 -15.32 2.43 0.24
CA PRO A 77 -14.99 3.19 -0.98
C PRO A 77 -13.49 3.50 -1.11
N ILE A 78 -12.79 3.73 0.00
CA ILE A 78 -11.34 3.96 0.01
C ILE A 78 -10.61 2.68 -0.41
N ALA A 79 -10.97 1.54 0.17
CA ALA A 79 -10.40 0.23 -0.12
C ALA A 79 -10.68 -0.23 -1.56
N SER A 80 -11.89 0.02 -2.07
CA SER A 80 -12.26 -0.31 -3.45
C SER A 80 -11.52 0.55 -4.49
N GLY A 81 -11.03 1.72 -4.10
CA GLY A 81 -10.25 2.62 -4.95
C GLY A 81 -8.74 2.31 -4.99
N LEU A 82 -8.30 1.19 -4.39
CA LEU A 82 -6.94 0.69 -4.45
C LEU A 82 -6.88 -0.55 -5.36
N ASN A 83 -5.93 -0.55 -6.28
CA ASN A 83 -5.52 -1.78 -6.98
C ASN A 83 -4.53 -2.57 -6.09
N ASP A 84 -4.11 -3.74 -6.56
CA ASP A 84 -3.26 -4.64 -5.77
C ASP A 84 -1.85 -4.08 -5.55
N GLU A 85 -1.31 -3.37 -6.53
CA GLU A 85 0.00 -2.72 -6.47
C GLU A 85 0.01 -1.58 -5.45
N ASP A 86 -1.00 -0.70 -5.50
CA ASP A 86 -1.19 0.42 -4.57
C ASP A 86 -1.38 -0.09 -3.14
N LEU A 87 -2.19 -1.15 -2.97
CA LEU A 87 -2.44 -1.76 -1.67
C LEU A 87 -1.14 -2.34 -1.08
N LYS A 88 -0.35 -3.06 -1.88
CA LYS A 88 0.95 -3.58 -1.43
C LYS A 88 1.91 -2.44 -1.06
N ALA A 89 1.97 -1.40 -1.88
CA ALA A 89 2.86 -0.26 -1.65
C ALA A 89 2.49 0.51 -0.37
N VAL A 90 1.22 0.85 -0.18
CA VAL A 90 0.77 1.57 1.03
C VAL A 90 0.88 0.70 2.28
N ALA A 91 0.62 -0.61 2.17
CA ALA A 91 0.79 -1.54 3.28
C ALA A 91 2.25 -1.67 3.73
N ALA A 92 3.19 -1.77 2.79
CA ALA A 92 4.62 -1.77 3.10
C ALA A 92 5.06 -0.45 3.75
N THR A 93 4.49 0.67 3.27
CA THR A 93 4.78 2.00 3.82
C THR A 93 4.29 2.12 5.26
N ILE A 94 3.03 1.77 5.54
CA ILE A 94 2.48 1.81 6.91
C ILE A 94 3.25 0.87 7.86
N ALA A 95 3.67 -0.30 7.37
CA ALA A 95 4.51 -1.23 8.15
C ALA A 95 5.89 -0.64 8.50
N SER A 96 6.41 0.28 7.68
CA SER A 96 7.68 0.96 7.93
C SER A 96 7.58 2.10 8.95
N TYR A 97 6.37 2.58 9.26
CA TYR A 97 6.15 3.63 10.26
C TYR A 97 6.34 3.04 11.67
N LYS A 98 7.56 3.20 12.19
CA LYS A 98 7.94 2.85 13.57
C LYS A 98 8.11 4.10 14.42
#